data_AF-A0A454CNW4-F1
#
_entry.id   AF-A0A454CNW4-F1
#
_cell.length_a   1.000
_cell.length_b   1.000
_cell.length_c   1.000
_cell.angle_alpha   90.00
_cell.angle_beta   90.00
_cell.angle_gamma   90.00
#
_symmetry.space_group_name_H-M   'P 1'
#
loop_
_entity.id
_entity.type
_entity.pdbx_description
1 polymer ?
#
loop_
_entity_poly.entity_id
_entity_poly.type
_entity_poly.pdbx_seq_one_letter_code
_entity_poly.pdbx_strand_id
1 'polypeptide(L)'
;MLGPITSVTSSLMLLLTMSYILLAGAALVGGVQPADPITVEAMVPDFSWAFLGITTWIFMAAGGAESVAVYVNDVKGGSKSFVKVIIVAGIFIGVLYCVASVLINVFVPSETLKYTGGSVQVFEGLAAHFGLPEILMNRFVGLVSFTAMFGSLLMWTATPVKIFFSEIPEGIFGKKTVELNENGVPARAAWYQFLIVIPLMIIPTLGSNTAQDLMNTVINMTAAASMLPPLFIMLAYLNLRLKLDHLERDFKMGSRMTGIAAVSVLIVIFTVGFLASTFPTGADIMTIIFYNVGGIVIFLGFAWWKYSQYEKSLDQEERAKEAAPATQAM
;
A
#
# COMPACT_ATOMS: atom_id res chain seq x y z
N MET A 1 23.74 0.99 -3.35
CA MET A 1 23.68 -0.23 -2.51
C MET A 1 22.24 -0.71 -2.25
N LEU A 2 21.22 0.16 -2.19
CA LEU A 2 19.84 -0.25 -1.93
C LEU A 2 19.26 -1.20 -2.99
N GLY A 3 19.41 -0.88 -4.29
CA GLY A 3 18.85 -1.69 -5.38
C GLY A 3 19.21 -3.19 -5.34
N PRO A 4 20.50 -3.57 -5.26
CA PRO A 4 20.89 -4.97 -5.15
C PRO A 4 20.36 -5.68 -3.90
N ILE A 5 20.36 -5.02 -2.74
CA ILE A 5 19.86 -5.59 -1.48
C ILE A 5 18.35 -5.85 -1.61
N THR A 6 17.58 -4.85 -2.05
CA THR A 6 16.14 -5.01 -2.25
C THR A 6 15.83 -6.12 -3.25
N SER A 7 16.58 -6.19 -4.36
CA SER A 7 16.38 -7.24 -5.38
C SER A 7 16.62 -8.65 -4.84
N VAL A 8 17.74 -8.87 -4.13
CA VAL A 8 18.05 -10.18 -3.53
C VAL A 8 16.96 -10.57 -2.54
N THR A 9 16.59 -9.65 -1.65
CA THR A 9 15.67 -10.00 -0.58
C THR A 9 14.22 -10.15 -1.06
N SER A 10 13.76 -9.35 -2.01
CA SER A 10 12.47 -9.56 -2.67
C SER A 10 12.42 -10.89 -3.42
N SER A 11 13.53 -11.30 -4.06
CA SER A 11 13.62 -12.60 -4.73
C SER A 11 13.57 -13.76 -3.74
N LEU A 12 14.27 -13.66 -2.60
CA LEU A 12 14.21 -14.65 -1.53
C LEU A 12 12.80 -14.76 -0.94
N MET A 13 12.11 -13.63 -0.74
CA MET A 13 10.73 -13.62 -0.29
C MET A 13 9.78 -14.29 -1.28
N LEU A 14 9.91 -13.97 -2.57
CA LEU A 14 9.12 -14.61 -3.61
C LEU A 14 9.38 -16.12 -3.64
N LEU A 15 10.63 -16.55 -3.48
CA LEU A 15 10.99 -17.96 -3.37
C LEU A 15 10.36 -18.63 -2.14
N LEU A 16 10.33 -17.96 -0.98
CA LEU A 16 9.61 -18.44 0.19
C LEU A 16 8.11 -18.57 -0.09
N THR A 17 7.47 -17.54 -0.63
CA THR A 17 6.04 -17.59 -0.96
C THR A 17 5.73 -18.73 -1.92
N MET A 18 6.52 -18.88 -3.00
CA MET A 18 6.33 -19.97 -3.95
C MET A 18 6.60 -21.35 -3.34
N SER A 19 7.64 -21.49 -2.52
CA SER A 19 7.93 -22.77 -1.86
C SER A 19 6.83 -23.17 -0.88
N TYR A 20 6.29 -22.21 -0.12
CA TYR A 20 5.15 -22.45 0.74
C TYR A 20 3.92 -22.92 -0.05
N ILE A 21 3.57 -22.20 -1.12
CA ILE A 21 2.44 -22.56 -1.99
C ILE A 21 2.58 -23.98 -2.53
N LEU A 22 3.77 -24.33 -3.04
CA LEU A 22 4.03 -25.64 -3.62
C LEU A 22 3.96 -26.76 -2.57
N LEU A 23 4.58 -26.57 -1.40
CA LEU A 23 4.66 -27.57 -0.35
C LEU A 23 3.32 -27.76 0.38
N ALA A 24 2.62 -26.67 0.70
CA ALA A 24 1.28 -26.73 1.29
C ALA A 24 0.27 -27.34 0.29
N GLY A 25 0.35 -26.97 -0.99
CA GLY A 25 -0.46 -27.57 -2.05
C GLY A 25 -0.19 -29.07 -2.21
N ALA A 26 1.08 -29.49 -2.18
CA ALA A 26 1.46 -30.90 -2.23
C ALA A 26 0.94 -31.67 -1.01
N ALA A 27 0.99 -31.08 0.18
CA ALA A 27 0.46 -31.69 1.40
C ALA A 27 -1.06 -31.91 1.32
N LEU A 28 -1.81 -30.94 0.80
CA LEU A 28 -3.25 -31.07 0.55
C LEU A 28 -3.58 -32.20 -0.45
N VAL A 29 -2.85 -32.25 -1.57
CA VAL A 29 -2.99 -33.35 -2.56
C VAL A 29 -2.61 -34.70 -1.94
N GLY A 30 -1.66 -34.71 -1.00
CA GLY A 30 -1.26 -35.87 -0.21
C GLY A 30 -2.27 -36.30 0.86
N GLY A 31 -3.39 -35.58 1.02
CA GLY A 31 -4.49 -35.95 1.92
C GLY A 31 -4.47 -35.30 3.30
N VAL A 32 -3.59 -34.32 3.53
CA VAL A 32 -3.61 -33.52 4.77
C VAL A 32 -4.95 -32.80 4.88
N GLN A 33 -5.58 -32.94 6.05
CA GLN A 33 -6.74 -32.13 6.39
C GLN A 33 -6.23 -30.75 6.82
N PRO A 34 -6.66 -29.66 6.17
CA PRO A 34 -6.25 -28.32 6.56
C PRO A 34 -6.78 -27.97 7.95
N ALA A 35 -6.04 -27.15 8.69
CA ALA A 35 -6.42 -26.72 10.03
C ALA A 35 -7.75 -25.93 10.03
N ASP A 36 -7.98 -25.12 8.99
CA ASP A 36 -9.28 -24.51 8.71
C ASP A 36 -9.92 -25.11 7.44
N PRO A 37 -11.26 -25.26 7.38
CA PRO A 37 -11.93 -25.82 6.21
C PRO A 37 -11.69 -24.99 4.94
N ILE A 38 -11.19 -25.66 3.88
CA ILE A 38 -11.09 -25.09 2.53
C ILE A 38 -12.34 -25.52 1.75
N THR A 39 -13.48 -24.90 2.06
CA THR A 39 -14.77 -25.16 1.40
C THR A 39 -15.38 -23.86 0.86
N VAL A 40 -16.33 -23.97 -0.07
CA VAL A 40 -17.04 -22.80 -0.61
C VAL A 40 -17.71 -22.03 0.53
N GLU A 41 -18.36 -22.72 1.46
CA GLU A 41 -19.03 -22.11 2.61
C GLU A 41 -18.07 -21.32 3.50
N ALA A 42 -16.89 -21.87 3.80
CA ALA A 42 -15.86 -21.19 4.58
C ALA A 42 -15.24 -19.99 3.85
N MET A 43 -15.33 -19.95 2.51
CA MET A 43 -14.81 -18.85 1.68
C MET A 43 -15.86 -17.79 1.35
N VAL A 44 -17.15 -18.00 1.69
CA VAL A 44 -18.17 -16.96 1.49
C VAL A 44 -17.93 -15.83 2.50
N PRO A 45 -17.71 -14.59 2.04
CA PRO A 45 -17.54 -13.47 2.94
C PRO A 45 -18.85 -13.13 3.65
N ASP A 46 -18.77 -12.73 4.92
CA ASP A 46 -19.93 -12.37 5.74
C ASP A 46 -20.46 -10.94 5.47
N PHE A 47 -19.83 -10.20 4.54
CA PHE A 47 -20.13 -8.81 4.18
C PHE A 47 -20.37 -7.89 5.40
N SER A 48 -19.68 -8.15 6.51
CA SER A 48 -19.75 -7.33 7.71
C SER A 48 -18.99 -6.01 7.57
N TRP A 49 -19.23 -5.06 8.48
CA TRP A 49 -18.43 -3.84 8.55
C TRP A 49 -16.95 -4.12 8.82
N ALA A 50 -16.67 -5.15 9.63
CA ALA A 50 -15.31 -5.64 9.86
C ALA A 50 -14.67 -6.19 8.57
N PHE A 51 -15.41 -6.96 7.77
CA PHE A 51 -14.94 -7.45 6.48
C PHE A 51 -14.59 -6.31 5.50
N LEU A 52 -15.44 -5.27 5.43
CA LEU A 52 -15.17 -4.08 4.61
C LEU A 52 -13.91 -3.34 5.09
N GLY A 53 -13.66 -3.30 6.40
CA GLY A 53 -12.44 -2.74 6.99
C GLY A 53 -11.20 -3.57 6.64
N ILE A 54 -11.25 -4.90 6.78
CA ILE A 54 -10.13 -5.79 6.43
C ILE A 54 -9.81 -5.73 4.93
N THR A 55 -10.82 -5.51 4.08
CA THR A 55 -10.61 -5.35 2.63
C THR A 55 -9.68 -4.17 2.31
N THR A 56 -9.63 -3.11 3.11
CA THR A 56 -8.67 -2.02 2.88
C THR A 56 -7.23 -2.43 3.12
N TRP A 57 -6.98 -3.42 3.98
CA TRP A 57 -5.64 -3.95 4.21
C TRP A 57 -5.14 -4.66 2.96
N ILE A 58 -6.05 -5.35 2.24
CA ILE A 58 -5.76 -5.98 0.95
C ILE A 58 -5.45 -4.91 -0.11
N PHE A 59 -6.24 -3.83 -0.17
CA PHE A 59 -5.97 -2.73 -1.09
C PHE A 59 -4.66 -2.01 -0.77
N MET A 60 -4.35 -1.82 0.52
CA MET A 60 -3.06 -1.29 0.97
C MET A 60 -1.91 -2.20 0.53
N ALA A 61 -2.04 -3.51 0.71
CA ALA A 61 -1.02 -4.49 0.32
C ALA A 61 -0.80 -4.60 -1.20
N ALA A 62 -1.82 -4.27 -2.00
CA ALA A 62 -1.73 -4.22 -3.46
C ALA A 62 -1.43 -2.81 -4.02
N GLY A 63 -1.48 -1.78 -3.17
CA GLY A 63 -1.27 -0.38 -3.54
C GLY A 63 0.19 -0.05 -3.85
N GLY A 64 0.43 1.14 -4.41
CA GLY A 64 1.76 1.64 -4.73
C GLY A 64 2.08 1.68 -6.23
N ALA A 65 1.22 1.14 -7.10
CA ALA A 65 1.38 1.24 -8.55
C ALA A 65 1.42 2.71 -9.04
N GLU A 66 0.72 3.61 -8.34
CA GLU A 66 0.73 5.06 -8.57
C GLU A 66 2.13 5.67 -8.38
N SER A 67 2.97 5.09 -7.52
CA SER A 67 4.35 5.56 -7.33
C SER A 67 5.27 5.20 -8.50
N VAL A 68 4.88 4.20 -9.31
CA VAL A 68 5.64 3.79 -10.50
C VAL A 68 5.14 4.51 -11.75
N ALA A 69 3.93 5.09 -11.70
CA ALA A 69 3.32 5.83 -12.81
C ALA A 69 4.15 7.04 -13.27
N VAL A 70 4.94 7.64 -12.38
CA VAL A 70 5.86 8.74 -12.71
C VAL A 70 6.94 8.33 -13.73
N TYR A 71 7.29 7.04 -13.79
CA TYR A 71 8.29 6.49 -14.72
C TYR A 71 7.69 6.02 -16.04
N VAL A 72 6.42 6.32 -16.34
CA VAL A 72 5.75 5.87 -17.58
C VAL A 72 6.51 6.30 -18.84
N ASN A 73 7.14 7.48 -18.80
CA ASN A 73 7.91 8.04 -19.91
C ASN A 73 9.30 7.37 -20.07
N ASP A 74 9.82 6.76 -19.00
CA ASP A 74 11.12 6.10 -18.99
C ASP A 74 11.04 4.62 -19.43
N VAL A 75 9.82 4.11 -19.65
CA VAL A 75 9.58 2.72 -20.01
C VAL A 75 9.71 2.53 -21.51
N LYS A 76 10.58 1.61 -21.92
CA LYS A 76 10.71 1.21 -23.33
C LYS A 76 9.35 0.75 -23.87
N GLY A 77 8.91 1.38 -24.97
CA GLY A 77 7.61 1.13 -25.57
C GLY A 77 6.45 1.94 -24.97
N GLY A 78 6.76 2.96 -24.16
CA GLY A 78 5.86 4.01 -23.70
C GLY A 78 4.68 3.52 -22.85
N SER A 79 3.62 4.35 -22.81
CA SER A 79 2.41 4.13 -22.01
C SER A 79 1.76 2.76 -22.24
N LYS A 80 1.71 2.28 -23.49
CA LYS A 80 1.12 0.96 -23.82
C LYS A 80 1.85 -0.20 -23.16
N SER A 81 3.19 -0.15 -23.14
CA SER A 81 4.00 -1.20 -22.54
C SER A 81 3.92 -1.12 -21.02
N PHE A 82 3.94 0.09 -20.47
CA PHE A 82 3.76 0.34 -19.05
C PHE A 82 2.43 -0.23 -18.52
N VAL A 83 1.31 0.09 -19.17
CA VAL A 83 -0.02 -0.40 -18.80
C VAL A 83 -0.08 -1.93 -18.85
N LYS A 84 0.46 -2.56 -19.90
CA LYS A 84 0.49 -4.02 -20.01
C LYS A 84 1.27 -4.66 -18.86
N VAL A 85 2.44 -4.11 -18.53
CA VAL A 85 3.27 -4.62 -17.42
C VAL A 85 2.54 -4.50 -16.09
N ILE A 86 1.90 -3.37 -15.81
CA ILE A 86 1.11 -3.18 -14.59
C ILE A 86 -0.04 -4.19 -14.49
N ILE A 87 -0.80 -4.40 -15.58
CA ILE A 87 -1.92 -5.34 -15.57
C ILE A 87 -1.44 -6.76 -15.33
N VAL A 88 -0.39 -7.20 -16.03
CA VAL A 88 0.17 -8.55 -15.87
C VAL A 88 0.73 -8.74 -14.46
N ALA A 89 1.48 -7.76 -13.94
CA ALA A 89 2.00 -7.81 -12.58
C ALA A 89 0.88 -7.85 -11.53
N GLY A 90 -0.16 -7.03 -11.69
CA GLY A 90 -1.32 -7.01 -10.81
C GLY A 90 -2.07 -8.33 -10.78
N ILE A 91 -2.32 -8.96 -11.95
CA ILE A 91 -2.94 -10.28 -12.04
C ILE A 91 -2.06 -11.34 -11.37
N PHE A 92 -0.76 -11.33 -11.66
CA PHE A 92 0.19 -12.31 -11.10
C PHE A 92 0.26 -12.22 -9.57
N ILE A 93 0.42 -11.02 -9.02
CA ILE A 93 0.44 -10.78 -7.56
C ILE A 93 -0.92 -11.13 -6.94
N GLY A 94 -2.02 -10.75 -7.59
CA GLY A 94 -3.37 -11.08 -7.11
C GLY A 94 -3.60 -12.58 -7.00
N VAL A 95 -3.20 -13.36 -8.02
CA VAL A 95 -3.28 -14.83 -7.98
C VAL A 95 -2.41 -15.40 -6.86
N LEU A 96 -1.18 -14.90 -6.70
CA LEU A 96 -0.31 -15.33 -5.60
C LEU A 96 -0.94 -15.06 -4.23
N TYR A 97 -1.51 -13.87 -4.01
CA TYR A 97 -2.21 -13.54 -2.76
C TYR A 97 -3.43 -14.44 -2.54
N CYS A 98 -4.25 -14.67 -3.55
CA CYS A 98 -5.41 -15.57 -3.42
C CYS A 98 -4.99 -16.99 -3.03
N VAL A 99 -4.01 -17.56 -3.75
CA VAL A 99 -3.55 -18.94 -3.50
C VAL A 99 -2.85 -19.04 -2.14
N ALA A 100 -1.95 -18.11 -1.81
CA ALA A 100 -1.26 -18.10 -0.53
C ALA A 100 -2.23 -17.96 0.65
N SER A 101 -3.23 -17.07 0.56
CA SER A 101 -4.23 -16.87 1.61
C SER A 101 -5.09 -18.11 1.85
N VAL A 102 -5.43 -18.88 0.81
CA VAL A 102 -6.14 -20.16 0.97
C VAL A 102 -5.25 -21.20 1.67
N LEU A 103 -3.95 -21.21 1.36
CA LEU A 103 -3.01 -22.20 1.88
C LEU A 103 -2.41 -21.86 3.25
N ILE A 104 -2.60 -20.62 3.74
CA ILE A 104 -1.96 -20.15 4.98
C ILE A 104 -2.43 -20.95 6.21
N ASN A 105 -3.68 -21.43 6.18
CA ASN A 105 -4.30 -22.19 7.26
C ASN A 105 -4.24 -23.71 7.07
N VAL A 106 -3.37 -24.22 6.19
CA VAL A 106 -3.23 -25.66 5.98
C VAL A 106 -2.67 -26.33 7.23
N PHE A 107 -1.66 -25.73 7.86
CA PHE A 107 -0.98 -26.31 9.02
C PHE A 107 -1.27 -25.59 10.34
N VAL A 108 -1.73 -24.34 10.29
CA VAL A 108 -1.90 -23.48 11.46
C VAL A 108 -3.33 -22.95 11.50
N PRO A 109 -4.09 -23.14 12.60
CA PRO A 109 -5.44 -22.59 12.72
C PRO A 109 -5.43 -21.06 12.71
N SER A 110 -6.38 -20.46 11.97
CA SER A 110 -6.56 -19.01 11.82
C SER A 110 -6.67 -18.27 13.16
N GLU A 111 -7.32 -18.86 14.16
CA GLU A 111 -7.48 -18.28 15.50
C GLU A 111 -6.16 -18.10 16.26
N THR A 112 -5.12 -18.85 15.88
CA THR A 112 -3.80 -18.78 16.52
C THR A 112 -2.84 -17.85 15.79
N LEU A 113 -3.18 -17.42 14.58
CA LEU A 113 -2.31 -16.57 13.76
C LEU A 113 -2.17 -15.18 14.38
N LYS A 114 -0.92 -14.73 14.50
CA LYS A 114 -0.57 -13.40 14.99
C LYS A 114 0.16 -12.61 13.91
N TYR A 115 -0.13 -11.32 13.80
CA TYR A 115 0.58 -10.42 12.87
C TYR A 115 2.06 -10.31 13.25
N THR A 116 2.36 -10.43 14.55
CA THR A 116 3.74 -10.46 15.07
C THR A 116 4.48 -11.75 14.72
N GLY A 117 3.78 -12.87 14.55
CA GLY A 117 4.36 -14.15 14.11
C GLY A 117 4.57 -14.19 12.60
N GLY A 118 3.67 -13.57 11.84
CA GLY A 118 3.80 -13.37 10.39
C GLY A 118 4.08 -14.68 9.63
N SER A 119 4.96 -14.60 8.63
CA SER A 119 5.37 -15.77 7.83
C SER A 119 6.12 -16.83 8.64
N VAL A 120 6.78 -16.47 9.74
CA VAL A 120 7.55 -17.41 10.56
C VAL A 120 6.62 -18.48 11.15
N GLN A 121 5.50 -18.07 11.71
CA GLN A 121 4.52 -18.97 12.32
C GLN A 121 3.94 -19.98 11.32
N VAL A 122 3.67 -19.53 10.10
CA VAL A 122 3.09 -20.37 9.04
C VAL A 122 4.10 -21.43 8.57
N PHE A 123 5.37 -21.05 8.44
CA PHE A 123 6.45 -21.97 8.07
C PHE A 123 6.84 -22.94 9.20
N GLU A 124 6.60 -22.57 10.46
CA GLU A 124 6.74 -23.47 11.62
C GLU A 124 5.79 -24.67 11.47
N GLY A 125 4.50 -24.41 11.18
CA GLY A 125 3.52 -25.47 10.95
C GLY A 125 3.87 -26.37 9.76
N LEU A 126 4.40 -25.78 8.68
CA LEU A 126 4.91 -26.55 7.53
C LEU A 126 6.10 -27.42 7.94
N ALA A 127 7.04 -26.89 8.71
CA ALA A 127 8.20 -27.65 9.16
C ALA A 127 7.79 -28.84 10.04
N ALA A 128 6.86 -28.62 10.98
CA ALA A 128 6.30 -29.68 11.82
C ALA A 128 5.67 -30.81 10.97
N HIS A 129 4.90 -30.45 9.94
CA HIS A 129 4.29 -31.43 9.05
C HIS A 129 5.30 -32.30 8.29
N PHE A 130 6.34 -31.68 7.72
CA PHE A 130 7.36 -32.39 6.95
C PHE A 130 8.48 -33.01 7.81
N GLY A 131 8.39 -32.93 9.14
CA GLY A 131 9.41 -33.42 10.07
C GLY A 131 10.74 -32.67 9.98
N LEU A 132 10.70 -31.41 9.53
CA LEU A 132 11.87 -30.52 9.48
C LEU A 132 12.10 -29.87 10.86
N PRO A 133 13.36 -29.54 11.22
CA PRO A 133 13.63 -28.86 12.49
C PRO A 133 12.99 -27.46 12.54
N GLU A 134 11.91 -27.31 13.31
CA GLU A 134 11.12 -26.07 13.44
C GLU A 134 11.98 -24.85 13.81
N ILE A 135 12.89 -25.01 14.78
CA ILE A 135 13.80 -23.93 15.21
C ILE A 135 14.67 -23.42 14.06
N LEU A 136 15.15 -24.32 13.18
CA LEU A 136 15.96 -23.91 12.03
C LEU A 136 15.10 -23.22 10.97
N MET A 137 13.89 -23.73 10.72
CA MET A 137 12.94 -23.09 9.80
C MET A 137 12.59 -21.67 10.27
N ASN A 138 12.25 -21.52 11.56
CA ASN A 138 11.88 -20.23 12.13
C ASN A 138 12.99 -19.20 12.02
N ARG A 139 14.24 -19.60 12.29
CA ARG A 139 15.41 -18.72 12.15
C ARG A 139 15.67 -18.35 10.70
N PHE A 140 15.55 -19.30 9.78
CA PHE A 140 15.76 -19.07 8.36
C PHE A 140 14.72 -18.08 7.80
N VAL A 141 13.43 -18.38 8.00
CA VAL A 141 12.33 -17.51 7.55
C VAL A 141 12.39 -16.17 8.27
N GLY A 142 12.69 -16.16 9.57
CA GLY A 142 12.87 -14.93 10.35
C GLY A 142 13.98 -14.03 9.80
N LEU A 143 15.13 -14.60 9.39
CA LEU A 143 16.23 -13.84 8.80
C LEU A 143 15.86 -13.25 7.43
N VAL A 144 15.20 -14.04 6.58
CA VAL A 144 14.71 -13.57 5.27
C VAL A 144 13.66 -12.48 5.46
N SER A 145 12.71 -12.67 6.38
CA SER A 145 11.69 -11.69 6.79
C SER A 145 12.28 -10.40 7.30
N PHE A 146 13.23 -10.50 8.23
CA PHE A 146 13.90 -9.34 8.78
C PHE A 146 14.64 -8.55 7.70
N THR A 147 15.46 -9.22 6.89
CA THR A 147 16.19 -8.55 5.81
C THR A 147 15.26 -7.93 4.78
N ALA A 148 14.10 -8.55 4.50
CA ALA A 148 13.12 -8.03 3.54
C ALA A 148 12.45 -6.77 4.06
N MET A 149 11.99 -6.82 5.31
CA MET A 149 11.38 -5.68 5.98
C MET A 149 12.38 -4.54 6.16
N PHE A 150 13.64 -4.85 6.46
CA PHE A 150 14.69 -3.84 6.55
C PHE A 150 14.97 -3.18 5.19
N GLY A 151 15.10 -3.96 4.12
CA GLY A 151 15.26 -3.43 2.77
C GLY A 151 14.05 -2.59 2.31
N SER A 152 12.85 -3.05 2.64
CA SER A 152 11.60 -2.34 2.40
C SER A 152 11.56 -1.01 3.16
N LEU A 153 11.90 -1.00 4.44
CA LEU A 153 11.96 0.22 5.27
C LEU A 153 12.90 1.27 4.66
N LEU A 154 14.08 0.87 4.20
CA LEU A 154 15.03 1.79 3.56
C LEU A 154 14.46 2.37 2.26
N MET A 155 13.79 1.56 1.44
CA MET A 155 13.14 2.01 0.21
C MET A 155 11.99 2.97 0.49
N TRP A 156 11.10 2.64 1.44
CA TRP A 156 9.94 3.45 1.82
C TRP A 156 10.32 4.71 2.60
N THR A 157 11.53 4.81 3.14
CA THR A 157 12.01 6.04 3.77
C THR A 157 12.36 7.10 2.73
N ALA A 158 13.03 6.71 1.63
CA ALA A 158 13.54 7.65 0.63
C ALA A 158 12.58 7.90 -0.55
N THR A 159 11.88 6.86 -1.01
CA THR A 159 11.10 6.91 -2.25
C THR A 159 9.91 7.87 -2.16
N PRO A 160 9.05 7.82 -1.12
CA PRO A 160 7.90 8.71 -1.02
C PRO A 160 8.33 10.17 -0.87
N VAL A 161 9.38 10.45 -0.08
CA VAL A 161 9.92 11.81 0.06
C VAL A 161 10.41 12.32 -1.29
N LYS A 162 11.21 11.51 -2.01
CA LYS A 162 11.75 11.93 -3.30
C LYS A 162 10.64 12.22 -4.31
N ILE A 163 9.68 11.31 -4.47
CA ILE A 163 8.56 11.47 -5.41
C ILE A 163 7.69 12.66 -5.00
N PHE A 164 7.29 12.75 -3.73
CA PHE A 164 6.41 13.82 -3.26
C PHE A 164 7.02 15.20 -3.46
N PHE A 165 8.30 15.39 -3.10
CA PHE A 165 8.96 16.68 -3.20
C PHE A 165 9.52 16.98 -4.60
N SER A 166 9.63 15.99 -5.51
CA SER A 166 9.95 16.24 -6.92
C SER A 166 8.74 16.67 -7.74
N GLU A 167 7.54 16.20 -7.38
CA GLU A 167 6.30 16.51 -8.11
C GLU A 167 5.59 17.76 -7.59
N ILE A 168 5.91 18.21 -6.37
CA ILE A 168 5.27 19.38 -5.77
C ILE A 168 5.99 20.67 -6.17
N PRO A 169 5.24 21.73 -6.57
CA PRO A 169 5.84 23.03 -6.86
C PRO A 169 6.68 23.55 -5.69
N GLU A 170 7.88 24.07 -6.00
CA GLU A 170 8.84 24.52 -4.98
C GLU A 170 8.25 25.59 -4.03
N GLY A 171 7.26 26.36 -4.50
CA GLY A 171 6.63 27.42 -3.71
C GLY A 171 5.74 26.93 -2.57
N ILE A 172 5.33 25.64 -2.53
CA ILE A 172 4.50 25.11 -1.44
C ILE A 172 5.31 24.94 -0.14
N PHE A 173 6.49 24.31 -0.24
CA PHE A 173 7.35 23.99 0.90
C PHE A 173 8.64 24.81 0.96
N GLY A 174 8.91 25.61 -0.07
CA GLY A 174 10.11 26.43 -0.22
C GLY A 174 11.30 25.66 -0.78
N LYS A 175 12.11 26.35 -1.59
CA LYS A 175 13.29 25.81 -2.29
C LYS A 175 14.23 24.98 -1.40
N LYS A 176 14.46 25.45 -0.18
CA LYS A 176 15.33 24.78 0.80
C LYS A 176 14.83 23.40 1.22
N THR A 177 13.52 23.16 1.22
CA THR A 177 12.92 21.90 1.67
C THR A 177 12.98 20.84 0.57
N VAL A 178 12.76 21.26 -0.68
CA VAL A 178 12.78 20.41 -1.89
C VAL A 178 14.19 20.18 -2.44
N GLU A 179 15.18 20.98 -2.00
CA GLU A 179 16.57 20.91 -2.42
C GLU A 179 17.16 19.50 -2.28
N LEU A 180 17.63 18.94 -3.40
CA LEU A 180 18.24 17.62 -3.46
C LEU A 180 19.71 17.67 -3.00
N ASN A 181 20.14 16.67 -2.25
CA ASN A 181 21.57 16.45 -1.95
C ASN A 181 22.30 15.79 -3.12
N GLU A 182 23.61 15.53 -2.96
CA GLU A 182 24.46 14.86 -3.96
C GLU A 182 23.93 13.48 -4.42
N ASN A 183 23.09 12.84 -3.61
CA ASN A 183 22.47 11.55 -3.91
C ASN A 183 21.07 11.67 -4.54
N GLY A 184 20.63 12.89 -4.89
CA GLY A 184 19.33 13.13 -5.49
C GLY A 184 18.15 12.91 -4.53
N VAL A 185 18.36 13.10 -3.22
CA VAL A 185 17.35 12.97 -2.17
C VAL A 185 17.16 14.31 -1.45
N PRO A 186 15.92 14.77 -1.23
CA PRO A 186 15.65 16.00 -0.49
C PRO A 186 15.89 15.79 1.01
N ALA A 187 17.12 16.02 1.46
CA ALA A 187 17.57 15.62 2.81
C ALA A 187 16.80 16.33 3.94
N ARG A 188 16.45 17.62 3.77
CA ARG A 188 15.68 18.37 4.79
C ARG A 188 14.25 17.84 4.92
N ALA A 189 13.61 17.56 3.80
CA ALA A 189 12.30 16.92 3.78
C ALA A 189 12.31 15.53 4.46
N ALA A 190 13.35 14.72 4.21
CA ALA A 190 13.50 13.43 4.87
C ALA A 190 13.63 13.57 6.40
N TRP A 191 14.34 14.59 6.89
CA TRP A 191 14.39 14.91 8.32
C TRP A 191 13.03 15.35 8.88
N TYR A 192 12.24 16.14 8.14
CA TYR A 192 10.88 16.46 8.56
C TYR A 192 9.99 15.22 8.64
N GLN A 193 10.05 14.32 7.66
CA GLN A 193 9.35 13.03 7.72
C GLN A 193 9.77 12.24 8.96
N PHE A 194 11.08 12.13 9.22
CA PHE A 194 11.60 11.44 10.39
C PHE A 194 11.03 12.00 11.70
N LEU A 195 11.02 13.33 11.86
CA LEU A 195 10.48 14.00 13.05
C LEU A 195 8.96 13.82 13.19
N ILE A 196 8.22 13.72 12.08
CA ILE A 196 6.77 13.44 12.08
C ILE A 196 6.48 11.98 12.44
N VAL A 197 7.31 11.03 11.97
CA VAL A 197 7.11 9.60 12.23
C VAL A 197 7.37 9.23 13.69
N ILE A 198 8.29 9.93 14.39
CA ILE A 198 8.56 9.66 15.83
C ILE A 198 7.29 9.68 16.69
N PRO A 199 6.50 10.78 16.76
CA PRO A 199 5.28 10.80 17.55
C PRO A 199 4.23 9.82 17.00
N LEU A 200 4.15 9.61 15.69
CA LEU A 200 3.25 8.62 15.09
C LEU A 200 3.59 7.18 15.51
N MET A 201 4.83 6.90 15.91
CA MET A 201 5.23 5.60 16.46
C MET A 201 5.04 5.54 17.98
N ILE A 202 5.42 6.60 18.70
CA ILE A 202 5.38 6.63 20.16
C ILE A 202 3.93 6.62 20.68
N ILE A 203 3.04 7.44 20.12
CA ILE A 203 1.69 7.60 20.67
C ILE A 203 0.91 6.27 20.60
N PRO A 204 0.84 5.54 19.46
CA PRO A 204 0.17 4.24 19.44
C PRO A 204 0.86 3.20 20.32
N THR A 205 2.18 3.25 20.46
CA THR A 205 2.94 2.34 21.34
C THR A 205 2.53 2.53 22.81
N LEU A 206 2.36 3.77 23.26
CA LEU A 206 1.88 4.08 24.63
C LEU A 206 0.42 3.66 24.85
N GLY A 207 -0.39 3.64 23.79
CA GLY A 207 -1.79 3.22 23.84
C GLY A 207 -2.01 1.71 23.69
N SER A 208 -0.98 0.93 23.36
CA SER A 208 -1.10 -0.50 23.06
C SER A 208 -0.53 -1.36 24.17
N ASN A 209 -1.30 -2.36 24.62
CA ASN A 209 -0.88 -3.26 25.71
C ASN A 209 0.01 -4.41 25.23
N THR A 210 -0.08 -4.77 23.94
CA THR A 210 0.71 -5.84 23.34
C THR A 210 1.27 -5.42 21.98
N ALA A 211 2.30 -6.12 21.51
CA ALA A 211 2.84 -5.92 20.16
C ALA A 211 1.80 -6.24 19.06
N GLN A 212 0.89 -7.18 19.32
CA GLN A 212 -0.20 -7.51 18.40
C GLN A 212 -1.19 -6.35 18.29
N ASP A 213 -1.56 -5.72 19.41
CA ASP A 213 -2.46 -4.55 19.42
C ASP A 213 -1.83 -3.35 18.73
N LEU A 214 -0.53 -3.15 18.94
CA LEU A 214 0.23 -2.11 18.25
C LEU A 214 0.22 -2.33 16.74
N MET A 215 0.52 -3.55 16.28
CA MET A 215 0.48 -3.91 14.86
C MET A 215 -0.91 -3.69 14.28
N ASN A 216 -1.97 -4.15 14.96
CA ASN A 216 -3.36 -3.91 14.56
C ASN A 216 -3.66 -2.43 14.37
N THR A 217 -3.29 -1.61 15.35
CA THR A 217 -3.54 -0.17 15.32
C THR A 217 -2.81 0.49 14.16
N VAL A 218 -1.51 0.24 14.01
CA VAL A 218 -0.67 0.86 12.97
C VAL A 218 -1.07 0.39 11.57
N ILE A 219 -1.38 -0.90 11.38
CA ILE A 219 -1.85 -1.44 10.10
C ILE A 219 -3.16 -0.76 9.71
N ASN A 220 -4.12 -0.66 10.63
CA ASN A 220 -5.41 -0.07 10.32
C ASN A 220 -5.31 1.43 10.02
N MET A 221 -4.51 2.18 10.78
CA MET A 221 -4.23 3.60 10.48
C MET A 221 -3.60 3.78 9.10
N THR A 222 -2.62 2.92 8.77
CA THR A 222 -1.92 2.95 7.48
C THR A 222 -2.89 2.60 6.34
N ALA A 223 -3.74 1.58 6.53
CA ALA A 223 -4.71 1.16 5.54
C ALA A 223 -5.69 2.30 5.22
N ALA A 224 -6.28 2.94 6.24
CA ALA A 224 -7.17 4.08 6.04
C ALA A 224 -6.48 5.23 5.29
N ALA A 225 -5.27 5.62 5.70
CA ALA A 225 -4.53 6.70 5.04
C ALA A 225 -4.14 6.35 3.59
N SER A 226 -3.77 5.09 3.31
CA SER A 226 -3.35 4.63 1.98
C SER A 226 -4.47 4.64 0.94
N MET A 227 -5.75 4.68 1.37
CA MET A 227 -6.89 4.77 0.44
C MET A 227 -7.06 6.17 -0.15
N LEU A 228 -6.55 7.22 0.52
CA LEU A 228 -6.77 8.61 0.12
C LEU A 228 -6.13 8.95 -1.24
N PRO A 229 -4.84 8.66 -1.52
CA PRO A 229 -4.24 9.04 -2.79
C PRO A 229 -4.94 8.40 -4.01
N PRO A 230 -5.19 7.07 -4.05
CA PRO A 230 -5.96 6.47 -5.13
C PRO A 230 -7.37 7.05 -5.26
N LEU A 231 -8.04 7.35 -4.15
CA LEU A 231 -9.38 7.95 -4.17
C LEU A 231 -9.35 9.33 -4.86
N PHE A 232 -8.39 10.20 -4.52
CA PHE A 232 -8.24 11.50 -5.19
C PHE A 232 -7.89 11.36 -6.67
N ILE A 233 -7.01 10.41 -7.03
CA ILE A 233 -6.67 10.12 -8.44
C ILE A 233 -7.92 9.66 -9.21
N MET A 234 -8.73 8.78 -8.62
CA MET A 234 -9.97 8.29 -9.23
C MET A 234 -11.01 9.40 -9.39
N LEU A 235 -11.18 10.27 -8.38
CA LEU A 235 -12.06 11.44 -8.47
C LEU A 235 -11.61 12.40 -9.57
N ALA A 236 -10.30 12.65 -9.69
CA ALA A 236 -9.73 13.45 -10.78
C ALA A 236 -9.99 12.79 -12.14
N TYR A 237 -9.75 11.48 -12.28
CA TYR A 237 -10.03 10.75 -13.51
C TYR A 237 -11.51 10.80 -13.90
N LEU A 238 -12.42 10.64 -12.95
CA LEU A 238 -13.87 10.79 -13.17
C LEU A 238 -14.21 12.19 -13.70
N ASN A 239 -13.67 13.23 -13.07
CA ASN A 239 -13.86 14.62 -13.50
C ASN A 239 -13.34 14.84 -14.93
N LEU A 240 -12.14 14.33 -15.23
CA LEU A 240 -11.52 14.41 -16.56
C LEU A 240 -12.35 13.69 -17.64
N ARG A 241 -12.96 12.54 -17.33
CA ARG A 241 -13.83 11.80 -18.27
C ARG A 241 -15.21 12.42 -18.44
N LEU A 242 -15.70 13.13 -17.43
CA LEU A 242 -16.98 13.84 -17.51
C LEU A 242 -16.86 15.16 -18.28
N LYS A 243 -15.85 15.98 -17.97
CA LYS A 243 -15.74 17.36 -18.47
C LYS A 243 -14.75 17.54 -19.62
N LEU A 244 -13.65 16.78 -19.62
CA LEU A 244 -12.49 17.03 -20.48
C LEU A 244 -12.16 15.84 -21.39
N ASP A 245 -13.18 15.10 -21.84
CA ASP A 245 -12.96 13.88 -22.66
C ASP A 245 -12.44 14.15 -24.07
N HIS A 246 -12.58 15.39 -24.54
CA HIS A 246 -12.08 15.88 -25.82
C HIS A 246 -10.55 16.03 -25.86
N LEU A 247 -9.88 16.04 -24.70
CA LEU A 247 -8.43 16.10 -24.64
C LEU A 247 -7.80 14.78 -25.12
N GLU A 248 -6.71 14.88 -25.86
CA GLU A 248 -5.91 13.72 -26.27
C GLU A 248 -5.24 13.08 -25.04
N ARG A 249 -5.16 11.75 -25.05
CA ARG A 249 -4.56 10.95 -23.96
C ARG A 249 -3.85 9.77 -24.56
N ASP A 250 -2.65 9.48 -24.06
CA ASP A 250 -1.87 8.31 -24.48
C ASP A 250 -2.54 6.98 -24.09
N PHE A 251 -3.39 7.02 -23.07
CA PHE A 251 -4.17 5.88 -22.61
C PHE A 251 -5.60 6.27 -22.23
N LYS A 252 -6.57 5.42 -22.60
CA LYS A 252 -7.97 5.52 -22.19
C LYS A 252 -8.46 4.14 -21.74
N MET A 253 -9.08 4.06 -20.56
CA MET A 253 -9.70 2.82 -20.10
C MET A 253 -11.03 2.60 -20.84
N GLY A 254 -10.97 1.82 -21.93
CA GLY A 254 -12.12 1.48 -22.75
C GLY A 254 -12.90 2.70 -23.28
N SER A 255 -14.20 2.50 -23.49
CA SER A 255 -15.12 3.58 -23.87
C SER A 255 -15.32 4.60 -22.75
N ARG A 256 -15.87 5.78 -23.08
CA ARG A 256 -16.21 6.82 -22.08
C ARG A 256 -17.09 6.26 -20.97
N MET A 257 -18.16 5.55 -21.35
CA MET A 257 -19.11 4.95 -20.41
C MET A 257 -18.46 3.85 -19.57
N THR A 258 -17.64 2.98 -20.18
CA THR A 258 -16.94 1.92 -19.45
C THR A 258 -15.97 2.50 -18.42
N GLY A 259 -15.18 3.51 -18.80
CA GLY A 259 -14.25 4.17 -17.89
C GLY A 259 -14.95 4.89 -16.73
N ILE A 260 -16.07 5.57 -17.00
CA ILE A 260 -16.88 6.25 -15.97
C ILE A 260 -17.53 5.23 -15.03
N ALA A 261 -18.11 4.16 -15.56
CA ALA A 261 -18.76 3.13 -14.74
C ALA A 261 -17.73 2.42 -13.84
N ALA A 262 -16.59 2.02 -14.40
CA ALA A 262 -15.53 1.35 -13.66
C ALA A 262 -14.98 2.24 -12.52
N VAL A 263 -14.61 3.49 -12.82
CA VAL A 263 -14.07 4.38 -11.79
C VAL A 263 -15.12 4.74 -10.73
N SER A 264 -16.39 4.90 -11.11
CA SER A 264 -17.47 5.18 -10.15
C SER A 264 -17.66 4.04 -9.15
N VAL A 265 -17.64 2.79 -9.63
CA VAL A 265 -17.70 1.61 -8.75
C VAL A 265 -16.49 1.55 -7.82
N LEU A 266 -15.29 1.80 -8.34
CA LEU A 266 -14.08 1.80 -7.52
C LEU A 266 -14.09 2.92 -6.47
N ILE A 267 -14.59 4.11 -6.80
CA ILE A 267 -14.77 5.21 -5.84
C ILE A 267 -15.69 4.78 -4.70
N VAL A 268 -16.82 4.13 -4.99
CA VAL A 268 -17.75 3.63 -3.96
C VAL A 268 -17.04 2.60 -3.07
N ILE A 269 -16.34 1.62 -3.66
CA ILE A 269 -15.62 0.58 -2.91
C ILE A 269 -14.55 1.19 -2.00
N PHE A 270 -13.72 2.09 -2.53
CA PHE A 270 -12.67 2.77 -1.76
C PHE A 270 -13.26 3.68 -0.68
N THR A 271 -14.38 4.34 -0.94
CA THR A 271 -15.05 5.21 0.05
C THR A 271 -15.63 4.39 1.19
N VAL A 272 -16.34 3.30 0.89
CA VAL A 272 -16.90 2.40 1.90
C VAL A 272 -15.78 1.74 2.70
N GLY A 273 -14.74 1.23 2.04
CA GLY A 273 -13.57 0.67 2.71
C GLY A 273 -12.87 1.69 3.60
N PHE A 274 -12.60 2.90 3.08
CA PHE A 274 -12.01 4.00 3.85
C PHE A 274 -12.81 4.30 5.12
N LEU A 275 -14.14 4.40 5.03
CA LEU A 275 -14.99 4.61 6.20
C LEU A 275 -14.93 3.41 7.16
N ALA A 276 -15.00 2.18 6.65
CA ALA A 276 -14.93 0.98 7.48
C ALA A 276 -13.60 0.84 8.23
N SER A 277 -12.49 1.16 7.57
CA SER A 277 -11.14 1.17 8.18
C SER A 277 -10.92 2.36 9.12
N THR A 278 -11.55 3.51 8.85
CA THR A 278 -11.51 4.67 9.76
C THR A 278 -12.33 4.41 11.03
N PHE A 279 -13.46 3.70 10.91
CA PHE A 279 -14.38 3.38 12.00
C PHE A 279 -14.51 1.87 12.22
N PRO A 280 -13.43 1.15 12.58
CA PRO A 280 -13.46 -0.31 12.69
C PRO A 280 -14.37 -0.78 13.83
N THR A 281 -15.04 -1.92 13.63
CA THR A 281 -15.96 -2.50 14.62
C THR A 281 -15.21 -2.83 15.92
N GLY A 282 -15.77 -2.38 17.05
CA GLY A 282 -15.23 -2.69 18.38
C GLY A 282 -14.00 -1.87 18.80
N ALA A 283 -13.53 -0.93 17.96
CA ALA A 283 -12.49 -0.01 18.38
C ALA A 283 -13.01 1.05 19.36
N ASP A 284 -12.17 1.41 20.32
CA ASP A 284 -12.47 2.45 21.30
C ASP A 284 -12.62 3.83 20.62
N ILE A 285 -13.56 4.64 21.11
CA ILE A 285 -13.87 5.96 20.54
C ILE A 285 -12.66 6.88 20.57
N MET A 286 -11.83 6.84 21.62
CA MET A 286 -10.60 7.61 21.69
C MET A 286 -9.62 7.16 20.61
N THR A 287 -9.55 5.86 20.34
CA THR A 287 -8.69 5.33 19.28
C THR A 287 -9.13 5.84 17.91
N ILE A 288 -10.42 5.78 17.62
CA ILE A 288 -11.00 6.27 16.37
C ILE A 288 -10.77 7.78 16.21
N ILE A 289 -11.08 8.58 17.23
CA ILE A 289 -11.00 10.04 17.14
C ILE A 289 -9.55 10.52 17.06
N PHE A 290 -8.66 10.03 17.93
CA PHE A 290 -7.29 10.54 18.00
C PHE A 290 -6.40 9.96 16.91
N TYR A 291 -6.49 8.66 16.63
CA TYR A 291 -5.57 8.01 15.69
C TYR A 291 -6.10 8.00 14.26
N ASN A 292 -7.31 7.51 14.04
CA ASN A 292 -7.83 7.35 12.68
C ASN A 292 -8.29 8.70 12.11
N VAL A 293 -9.23 9.37 12.77
CA VAL A 293 -9.82 10.63 12.27
C VAL A 293 -8.87 11.81 12.47
N GLY A 294 -8.27 11.92 13.66
CA GLY A 294 -7.41 13.04 14.03
C GLY A 294 -6.22 13.20 13.09
N GLY A 295 -5.50 12.10 12.81
CA GLY A 295 -4.39 12.10 11.85
C GLY A 295 -4.84 12.57 10.46
N ILE A 296 -5.93 12.00 9.93
CA ILE A 296 -6.46 12.36 8.61
C ILE A 296 -6.82 13.85 8.55
N VAL A 297 -7.56 14.37 9.54
CA VAL A 297 -7.98 15.77 9.58
C VAL A 297 -6.79 16.72 9.69
N ILE A 298 -5.80 16.39 10.52
CA ILE A 298 -4.60 17.22 10.68
C ILE A 298 -3.79 17.26 9.38
N PHE A 299 -3.50 16.10 8.77
CA PHE A 299 -2.67 16.05 7.56
C PHE A 299 -3.40 16.61 6.33
N LEU A 300 -4.66 16.27 6.11
CA LEU A 300 -5.45 16.85 5.01
C LEU A 300 -5.69 18.34 5.20
N GLY A 301 -5.99 18.76 6.43
CA GLY A 301 -6.16 20.18 6.76
C GLY A 301 -4.88 20.98 6.54
N PHE A 302 -3.73 20.45 6.97
CA PHE A 302 -2.43 21.05 6.71
C PHE A 302 -2.09 21.12 5.21
N ALA A 303 -2.33 20.03 4.47
CA ALA A 303 -2.13 20.00 3.03
C ALA A 303 -3.00 21.04 2.31
N TRP A 304 -4.29 21.10 2.64
CA TRP A 304 -5.22 22.09 2.09
C TRP A 304 -4.82 23.53 2.44
N TRP A 305 -4.41 23.78 3.68
CA TRP A 305 -3.93 25.09 4.11
C TRP A 305 -2.68 25.53 3.34
N LYS A 306 -1.68 24.65 3.21
CA LYS A 306 -0.44 24.91 2.46
C LYS A 306 -0.71 25.16 0.98
N TYR A 307 -1.54 24.32 0.37
CA TYR A 307 -1.90 24.46 -1.04
C TYR A 307 -2.70 25.76 -1.28
N SER A 308 -3.64 26.09 -0.40
CA SER A 308 -4.41 27.34 -0.51
C SER A 308 -3.56 28.59 -0.33
N GLN A 309 -2.57 28.55 0.56
CA GLN A 309 -1.59 29.65 0.70
C GLN A 309 -0.77 29.81 -0.58
N TYR A 310 -0.32 28.69 -1.17
CA TYR A 310 0.43 28.71 -2.41
C TYR A 310 -0.40 29.27 -3.58
N GLU A 311 -1.63 28.78 -3.77
CA GLU A 311 -2.52 29.26 -4.84
C GLU A 311 -2.80 30.78 -4.72
N LYS A 312 -2.92 31.29 -3.49
CA LYS A 312 -3.09 32.72 -3.22
C LYS A 312 -1.83 33.55 -3.48
N SER A 313 -0.66 32.94 -3.43
CA SER A 313 0.62 33.61 -3.70
C SER A 313 0.90 33.77 -5.20
N LEU A 314 0.19 33.03 -6.05
CA LEU A 314 0.39 33.04 -7.50
C LEU A 314 -0.43 34.12 -8.20
N ASP A 315 0.24 34.86 -9.07
CA ASP A 315 -0.40 35.80 -9.99
C ASP A 315 -1.24 35.05 -11.05
N GLN A 316 -2.11 35.78 -11.75
CA GLN A 316 -3.03 35.18 -12.72
C GLN A 316 -2.31 34.48 -13.88
N GLU A 317 -1.16 34.99 -14.29
CA GLU A 317 -0.31 34.40 -15.31
C GLU A 317 0.44 33.15 -14.81
N GLU A 318 0.87 33.16 -13.55
CA GLU A 318 1.53 32.01 -12.91
C GLU A 318 0.55 30.86 -12.70
N ARG A 319 -0.68 31.16 -12.25
CA ARG A 319 -1.76 30.17 -12.17
C ARG A 319 -2.11 29.56 -13.53
N ALA A 320 -2.09 30.35 -14.59
CA ALA A 320 -2.32 29.84 -15.94
C ALA A 320 -1.19 28.93 -16.42
N LYS A 321 0.07 29.24 -16.07
CA LYS A 321 1.24 28.40 -16.37
C LYS A 321 1.23 27.10 -15.57
N GLU A 322 0.88 27.14 -14.29
CA GLU A 322 0.77 25.92 -13.49
C GLU A 322 -0.38 25.00 -13.92
N ALA A 323 -1.50 25.58 -14.37
CA ALA A 323 -2.63 24.83 -14.90
C ALA A 323 -2.39 24.30 -16.33
N ALA A 324 -1.28 24.68 -16.98
CA ALA A 324 -0.96 24.24 -18.32
C ALA A 324 -0.57 22.75 -18.32
N PRO A 325 -0.95 21.98 -19.35
CA PRO A 325 -0.53 20.58 -19.48
C PRO A 325 1.00 20.47 -19.52
N ALA A 326 1.57 19.49 -18.80
CA ALA A 326 3.03 19.28 -18.73
C ALA A 326 3.72 19.12 -20.11
N THR A 327 2.97 18.74 -21.15
CA THR A 327 3.45 18.68 -22.54
C THR A 327 3.76 20.04 -23.18
N GLN A 328 3.38 21.15 -22.55
CA GLN A 328 3.64 22.52 -23.02
C GLN A 328 4.66 23.28 -22.13
N ALA A 329 5.21 22.64 -21.10
CA ALA A 329 6.13 23.25 -20.14
C ALA A 329 7.64 23.00 -20.45
N MET A 330 7.97 22.53 -21.65
CA MET A 330 9.35 22.43 -22.17
C MET A 330 9.66 23.54 -23.16
#